data_AF-A0A1I0MCF4-F1
#
_entry.id   AF-A0A1I0MCF4-F1
#
_cell.length_a   1.000
_cell.length_b   1.000
_cell.length_c   1.000
_cell.angle_alpha   90.00
_cell.angle_beta   90.00
_cell.angle_gamma   90.00
#
_symmetry.space_group_name_H-M   'P 1'
#
loop_
_entity.id
_entity.type
_entity.pdbx_description
1 polymer ?
#
loop_
_entity_poly.entity_id
_entity_poly.type
_entity_poly.pdbx_seq_one_letter_code
_entity_poly.pdbx_strand_id
1 'polypeptide(L)'
;MKNKVIKTFISFCIVLSCIGIQILPSFAGTGIDTGIGIDTGIGADTGISTDTGIELSTDYAQLQLVSDGAMENVYFPANNGRFLASATWESDLKGLIINAIESYSTTVDISGLDIPYNADNLASLRSAMSATFNENPQFFYVSGGYSIWRNNSGTLISIELSYKNEYVISGSTIPNKVAIDADVKLYNDGVNYAMESVTSSMSDMEKILALHDWLVRECDYDYANYLAGTIPPDSYSAKGVFMKGSAVCNGYALAYSALMQKIGISSYVVTSTSMNHAWNLVSLNGNWYHIDATWDDPVFSSSKQYEDSLCEGYVRHDFFLLSDDEIKNTTSGSHYGWASTIPIAASSGGFDNYCFKNVDVSMNYYNGYWYYGTGTHIYKALIDKGVLQDTIISDSIRYFHMDGSIMYWATNNKLVKSDANVYPAASQIMSTQTGTYNGYSIGEFTIKRNKLKLNLYKYSSVTSTYAFEHVSIGPLTSISLDRTSYTLIGGNTLQLNVTYNPTDTTEDKTIIWSSNNATVATVSDNGVVSALTNGTATITATCGTLSATCNITVGDVKLGDVTLDNAVDIFDILEIQRSILGTSVLTGKALTAADVTRDIKVDIFDILAIQRHILGVEVIK
;
A
#
# COMPACT_ATOMS: atom_id res chain seq x y z
N MET A 1 -44.67 -52.51 37.22
CA MET A 1 -43.77 -51.53 37.87
C MET A 1 -42.27 -51.85 37.69
N LYS A 2 -41.80 -52.28 36.51
CA LYS A 2 -40.35 -52.46 36.23
C LYS A 2 -39.82 -51.67 35.02
N ASN A 3 -40.68 -51.05 34.20
CA ASN A 3 -40.27 -50.27 33.02
C ASN A 3 -40.28 -48.73 33.20
N LYS A 4 -40.57 -48.22 34.40
CA LYS A 4 -40.51 -46.77 34.69
C LYS A 4 -39.17 -46.31 35.30
N VAL A 5 -38.32 -47.24 35.74
CA VAL A 5 -37.04 -46.91 36.41
C VAL A 5 -35.87 -46.81 35.41
N ILE A 6 -35.96 -47.49 34.26
CA ILE A 6 -34.88 -47.49 33.25
C ILE A 6 -34.86 -46.20 32.41
N LYS A 7 -36.00 -45.52 32.21
CA LYS A 7 -36.04 -44.22 31.51
C LYS A 7 -35.54 -43.05 32.36
N THR A 8 -35.61 -43.14 33.68
CA THR A 8 -35.13 -42.07 34.58
C THR A 8 -33.61 -42.16 34.83
N PHE A 9 -33.00 -43.34 34.69
CA PHE A 9 -31.57 -43.53 34.93
C PHE A 9 -30.68 -43.05 33.78
N ILE A 10 -31.16 -43.10 32.54
CA ILE A 10 -30.43 -42.56 31.37
C ILE A 10 -30.50 -41.02 31.32
N SER A 11 -31.55 -40.41 31.87
CA SER A 11 -31.66 -38.94 31.97
C SER A 11 -30.79 -38.30 33.07
N PHE A 12 -30.24 -39.08 34.01
CA PHE A 12 -29.44 -38.52 35.12
C PHE A 12 -27.93 -38.51 34.85
N CYS A 13 -27.45 -39.25 33.84
CA CYS A 13 -26.00 -39.36 33.55
C CYS A 13 -25.46 -38.37 32.51
N ILE A 14 -26.28 -37.54 31.87
CA ILE A 14 -25.81 -36.56 30.85
C ILE A 14 -25.71 -35.13 31.42
N VAL A 15 -26.22 -34.87 32.63
CA VAL A 15 -26.17 -33.53 33.25
C VAL A 15 -24.90 -33.31 34.09
N LEU A 16 -24.06 -34.33 34.31
CA LEU A 16 -22.92 -34.26 35.24
C LEU A 16 -21.53 -34.22 34.60
N SER A 17 -21.40 -34.13 33.27
CA SER A 17 -20.08 -33.93 32.62
C SER A 17 -19.69 -32.45 32.42
N CYS A 18 -20.46 -31.49 32.95
CA CYS A 18 -20.23 -30.05 32.78
C CYS A 18 -19.79 -29.30 34.05
N ILE A 19 -19.22 -29.97 35.05
CA ILE A 19 -18.58 -29.27 36.18
C ILE A 19 -17.11 -29.67 36.23
N GLY A 20 -16.25 -28.79 35.72
CA GLY A 20 -14.81 -28.94 35.78
C GLY A 20 -14.33 -29.03 37.24
N ILE A 21 -13.62 -30.10 37.55
CA ILE A 21 -12.71 -30.18 38.68
C ILE A 21 -11.37 -30.65 38.13
N GLN A 22 -10.43 -29.70 38.04
CA GLN A 22 -9.01 -30.02 37.89
C GLN A 22 -8.54 -30.76 39.15
N ILE A 23 -7.99 -31.96 38.96
CA ILE A 23 -7.01 -32.54 39.87
C ILE A 23 -5.91 -33.17 39.00
N LEU A 24 -4.76 -32.51 38.91
CA LEU A 24 -3.48 -33.19 38.77
C LEU A 24 -2.92 -33.32 40.19
N PRO A 25 -2.31 -34.47 40.59
CA PRO A 25 -0.93 -34.71 40.14
C PRO A 25 -0.48 -36.19 39.98
N SER A 26 0.54 -36.31 39.11
CA SER A 26 1.84 -37.01 39.26
C SER A 26 2.09 -38.51 38.96
N PHE A 27 3.29 -38.69 38.40
CA PHE A 27 4.23 -39.82 38.32
C PHE A 27 4.12 -40.91 37.22
N ALA A 28 5.07 -40.78 36.27
CA ALA A 28 5.98 -41.75 35.67
C ALA A 28 5.62 -43.26 35.59
N GLY A 29 5.77 -43.82 34.38
CA GLY A 29 6.14 -45.24 34.22
C GLY A 29 5.70 -45.91 32.91
N THR A 30 6.66 -46.13 32.02
CA THR A 30 6.90 -47.33 31.16
C THR A 30 5.84 -47.84 30.18
N GLY A 31 6.25 -48.15 28.95
CA GLY A 31 5.60 -49.18 28.14
C GLY A 31 5.78 -49.03 26.63
N ILE A 32 6.43 -50.02 26.04
CA ILE A 32 6.79 -50.20 24.62
C ILE A 32 5.59 -50.82 23.85
N ASP A 33 5.45 -50.45 22.57
CA ASP A 33 5.49 -51.36 21.38
C ASP A 33 4.33 -51.31 20.36
N THR A 34 4.73 -51.65 19.14
CA THR A 34 4.01 -52.13 17.94
C THR A 34 3.56 -51.05 16.95
N GLY A 35 3.94 -51.06 15.67
CA GLY A 35 4.73 -51.99 14.87
C GLY A 35 4.39 -51.81 13.37
N ILE A 36 5.35 -52.16 12.50
CA ILE A 36 5.19 -52.71 11.13
C ILE A 36 4.70 -51.71 10.03
N GLY A 37 5.32 -51.54 8.86
CA GLY A 37 6.50 -52.12 8.22
C GLY A 37 6.49 -51.91 6.68
N ILE A 38 7.70 -51.83 6.08
CA ILE A 38 8.16 -52.48 4.82
C ILE A 38 7.60 -51.90 3.48
N ASP A 39 8.30 -51.65 2.35
CA ASP A 39 9.62 -52.08 1.86
C ASP A 39 10.24 -51.23 0.73
N THR A 40 11.58 -51.37 0.66
CA THR A 40 12.58 -51.38 -0.43
C THR A 40 12.37 -50.77 -1.83
N GLY A 41 13.45 -50.12 -2.28
CA GLY A 41 13.78 -50.01 -3.70
C GLY A 41 14.70 -51.12 -4.25
N ILE A 42 15.19 -50.85 -5.48
CA ILE A 42 16.26 -51.48 -6.28
C ILE A 42 15.80 -52.46 -7.37
N GLY A 43 16.25 -52.19 -8.62
CA GLY A 43 16.46 -53.23 -9.64
C GLY A 43 16.47 -52.77 -11.10
N ALA A 44 17.65 -52.76 -11.72
CA ALA A 44 18.02 -52.41 -13.10
C ALA A 44 17.27 -53.16 -14.25
N ASP A 45 17.29 -52.63 -15.50
CA ASP A 45 18.23 -53.08 -16.57
C ASP A 45 17.97 -52.48 -18.00
N THR A 46 19.08 -52.28 -18.75
CA THR A 46 19.29 -52.13 -20.23
C THR A 46 18.48 -51.10 -21.06
N GLY A 47 18.97 -50.27 -21.98
CA GLY A 47 20.19 -50.20 -22.80
C GLY A 47 19.83 -50.05 -24.29
N ILE A 48 20.14 -48.89 -24.93
CA ILE A 48 20.66 -48.72 -26.32
C ILE A 48 20.71 -47.23 -26.75
N SER A 49 21.81 -46.93 -27.45
CA SER A 49 22.39 -45.69 -27.97
C SER A 49 21.73 -45.14 -29.25
N THR A 50 21.81 -43.81 -29.45
CA THR A 50 22.49 -43.11 -30.58
C THR A 50 22.54 -41.61 -30.22
N ASP A 51 23.65 -41.08 -29.71
CA ASP A 51 24.68 -40.39 -30.51
C ASP A 51 24.13 -39.47 -31.61
N THR A 52 23.97 -38.19 -31.27
CA THR A 52 24.37 -37.10 -32.17
C THR A 52 25.25 -36.17 -31.36
N GLY A 53 26.54 -36.46 -31.36
CA GLY A 53 27.57 -35.50 -30.98
C GLY A 53 27.33 -34.15 -31.66
N ILE A 54 27.07 -33.14 -30.84
CA ILE A 54 27.66 -31.83 -31.06
C ILE A 54 28.74 -31.76 -29.99
N GLU A 55 29.99 -31.91 -30.42
CA GLU A 55 31.15 -31.55 -29.64
C GLU A 55 30.93 -30.11 -29.14
N LEU A 56 30.66 -29.95 -27.85
CA LEU A 56 30.84 -28.66 -27.20
C LEU A 56 32.34 -28.42 -27.24
N SER A 57 32.77 -27.65 -28.24
CA SER A 57 34.12 -27.14 -28.34
C SER A 57 34.47 -26.51 -26.99
N THR A 58 35.47 -27.11 -26.35
CA THR A 58 36.14 -26.60 -25.18
C THR A 58 36.64 -25.18 -25.44
N ASP A 59 35.95 -24.18 -24.89
CA ASP A 59 36.52 -22.83 -24.76
C ASP A 59 36.03 -22.05 -23.51
N TYR A 60 35.57 -22.75 -22.48
CA TYR A 60 35.34 -22.16 -21.14
C TYR A 60 36.63 -22.07 -20.31
N ALA A 61 37.74 -21.70 -20.95
CA ALA A 61 39.03 -21.44 -20.30
C ALA A 61 39.56 -20.05 -20.65
N GLN A 62 38.71 -19.02 -20.74
CA GLN A 62 39.13 -17.70 -21.26
C GLN A 62 38.39 -16.51 -20.62
N LEU A 63 37.90 -16.62 -19.37
CA LEU A 63 37.29 -15.49 -18.67
C LEU A 63 38.05 -15.19 -17.37
N GLN A 64 38.54 -13.96 -17.25
CA GLN A 64 39.10 -13.46 -16.00
C GLN A 64 38.15 -12.43 -15.41
N LEU A 65 37.71 -12.66 -14.17
CA LEU A 65 37.04 -11.65 -13.37
C LEU A 65 38.01 -10.48 -13.19
N VAL A 66 37.57 -9.30 -13.62
CA VAL A 66 38.44 -8.12 -13.72
C VAL A 66 38.42 -7.30 -12.43
N SER A 67 37.28 -7.28 -11.76
CA SER A 67 37.06 -6.67 -10.44
C SER A 67 35.71 -7.14 -9.91
N ASP A 68 35.62 -7.44 -8.62
CA ASP A 68 34.33 -7.31 -7.92
C ASP A 68 34.04 -5.83 -7.78
N GLY A 69 33.09 -5.33 -8.56
CA GLY A 69 32.45 -4.08 -8.24
C GLY A 69 31.30 -4.39 -7.30
N ALA A 70 31.44 -4.07 -6.01
CA ALA A 70 30.25 -3.51 -5.39
C ALA A 70 29.94 -2.24 -6.18
N MET A 71 28.67 -1.93 -6.52
CA MET A 71 28.31 -0.52 -6.38
C MET A 71 28.47 -0.30 -4.88
N GLU A 72 29.66 0.10 -4.43
CA GLU A 72 29.96 0.36 -3.02
C GLU A 72 28.89 1.32 -2.55
N ASN A 73 27.92 0.75 -1.83
CA ASN A 73 26.61 1.32 -1.58
C ASN A 73 25.86 1.63 -2.88
N VAL A 74 24.91 0.74 -3.22
CA VAL A 74 23.68 1.15 -3.90
C VAL A 74 23.31 2.50 -3.30
N TYR A 75 23.11 3.48 -4.17
CA TYR A 75 22.71 4.87 -3.92
C TYR A 75 23.76 5.98 -4.07
N PHE A 76 25.06 5.68 -4.14
CA PHE A 76 26.02 6.68 -4.62
C PHE A 76 27.25 6.05 -5.29
N PRO A 77 27.32 6.04 -6.63
CA PRO A 77 28.56 6.42 -7.27
C PRO A 77 28.61 7.94 -7.14
N ALA A 78 29.50 8.44 -6.27
CA ALA A 78 29.99 9.79 -6.42
C ALA A 78 30.36 9.98 -7.90
N ASN A 79 29.85 11.02 -8.54
CA ASN A 79 30.33 11.48 -9.85
C ASN A 79 31.78 11.98 -9.69
N ASN A 80 32.71 11.07 -9.39
CA ASN A 80 34.14 11.31 -9.23
C ASN A 80 34.90 11.04 -10.53
N GLY A 81 34.25 11.21 -11.68
CA GLY A 81 34.87 10.83 -12.94
C GLY A 81 34.19 11.48 -14.12
N ARG A 82 34.71 12.65 -14.49
CA ARG A 82 34.83 13.15 -15.87
C ARG A 82 33.99 12.38 -16.89
N PHE A 83 32.91 13.00 -17.41
CA PHE A 83 32.52 12.72 -18.79
C PHE A 83 33.73 13.07 -19.65
N LEU A 84 34.53 12.07 -19.99
CA LEU A 84 35.42 12.19 -21.11
C LEU A 84 34.51 12.19 -22.32
N ALA A 85 34.29 13.37 -22.90
CA ALA A 85 33.52 13.61 -24.12
C ALA A 85 34.10 12.90 -25.37
N SER A 86 34.65 11.69 -25.23
CA SER A 86 35.38 10.95 -26.26
C SER A 86 35.05 9.46 -26.34
N ALA A 87 34.22 8.88 -25.47
CA ALA A 87 33.81 7.48 -25.59
C ALA A 87 32.51 7.38 -26.43
N THR A 88 32.64 6.94 -27.68
CA THR A 88 31.51 6.82 -28.63
C THR A 88 30.48 5.74 -28.27
N TRP A 89 30.80 4.87 -27.31
CA TRP A 89 30.02 3.66 -26.97
C TRP A 89 29.09 3.84 -25.76
N GLU A 90 29.16 4.94 -25.01
CA GLU A 90 28.41 5.11 -23.76
C GLU A 90 26.89 5.06 -23.98
N SER A 91 26.40 5.71 -25.03
CA SER A 91 24.98 5.70 -25.39
C SER A 91 24.50 4.30 -25.78
N ASP A 92 25.31 3.56 -26.54
CA ASP A 92 24.98 2.19 -26.95
C ASP A 92 24.97 1.25 -25.74
N LEU A 93 25.93 1.42 -24.81
CA LEU A 93 25.96 0.68 -23.55
C LEU A 93 24.70 0.90 -22.73
N LYS A 94 24.23 2.15 -22.56
CA LYS A 94 22.98 2.45 -21.84
C LYS A 94 21.81 1.65 -22.44
N GLY A 95 21.67 1.66 -23.76
CA GLY A 95 20.64 0.91 -24.47
C GLY A 95 20.73 -0.61 -24.24
N LEU A 96 21.93 -1.17 -24.28
CA LEU A 96 22.16 -2.60 -24.00
C LEU A 96 21.76 -2.98 -22.57
N ILE A 97 22.10 -2.14 -21.58
CA ILE A 97 21.73 -2.35 -20.17
C ILE A 97 20.21 -2.32 -20.01
N ILE A 98 19.54 -1.30 -20.56
CA ILE A 98 18.08 -1.16 -20.50
C ILE A 98 17.40 -2.39 -21.10
N ASN A 99 17.79 -2.80 -22.31
CA ASN A 99 17.23 -3.97 -22.99
C ASN A 99 17.42 -5.26 -22.19
N ALA A 100 18.58 -5.44 -21.55
CA ALA A 100 18.85 -6.59 -20.70
C ALA A 100 17.93 -6.59 -19.46
N ILE A 101 17.75 -5.45 -18.79
CA ILE A 101 16.90 -5.34 -17.61
C ILE A 101 15.41 -5.56 -17.95
N GLU A 102 14.93 -4.99 -19.05
CA GLU A 102 13.54 -5.16 -19.53
C GLU A 102 13.24 -6.62 -19.93
N SER A 103 14.25 -7.37 -20.33
CA SER A 103 14.15 -8.80 -20.64
C SER A 103 14.49 -9.71 -19.45
N TYR A 104 14.75 -9.17 -18.26
CA TYR A 104 15.18 -9.89 -17.05
C TYR A 104 16.46 -10.71 -17.26
N SER A 105 17.32 -10.28 -18.20
CA SER A 105 18.62 -10.89 -18.42
C SER A 105 19.58 -10.57 -17.28
N THR A 106 20.30 -11.56 -16.80
CA THR A 106 21.40 -11.40 -15.85
C THR A 106 22.71 -11.00 -16.53
N THR A 107 22.76 -11.01 -17.86
CA THR A 107 23.98 -10.72 -18.62
C THR A 107 23.69 -9.70 -19.72
N VAL A 108 24.53 -8.67 -19.79
CA VAL A 108 24.61 -7.68 -20.86
C VAL A 108 25.81 -8.03 -21.73
N ASP A 109 25.59 -8.39 -22.99
CA ASP A 109 26.67 -8.56 -23.96
C ASP A 109 27.15 -7.18 -24.44
N ILE A 110 28.41 -6.88 -24.18
CA ILE A 110 29.07 -5.63 -24.59
C ILE A 110 30.27 -5.89 -25.51
N SER A 111 30.44 -7.13 -25.98
CA SER A 111 31.57 -7.52 -26.82
C SER A 111 31.65 -6.71 -28.12
N GLY A 112 30.49 -6.31 -28.68
CA GLY A 112 30.41 -5.46 -29.87
C GLY A 112 30.77 -3.99 -29.67
N LEU A 113 31.03 -3.55 -28.43
CA LEU A 113 31.48 -2.18 -28.14
C LEU A 113 33.02 -2.03 -28.21
N ASP A 114 33.75 -3.15 -28.34
CA ASP A 114 35.21 -3.19 -28.46
C ASP A 114 35.97 -2.38 -27.38
N ILE A 115 35.47 -2.39 -26.13
CA ILE A 115 36.00 -1.54 -25.05
C ILE A 115 37.29 -2.15 -24.47
N PRO A 116 38.48 -1.50 -24.60
CA PRO A 116 39.70 -2.01 -23.99
C PRO A 116 39.67 -1.90 -22.46
N TYR A 117 40.20 -2.89 -21.77
CA TYR A 117 40.37 -2.88 -20.32
C TYR A 117 41.48 -1.89 -19.91
N ASN A 118 41.07 -0.77 -19.33
CA ASN A 118 41.95 0.19 -18.65
C ASN A 118 41.12 1.01 -17.63
N ALA A 119 41.81 1.77 -16.77
CA ALA A 119 41.18 2.51 -15.69
C ALA A 119 40.15 3.56 -16.19
N ASP A 120 40.45 4.26 -17.28
CA ASP A 120 39.59 5.33 -17.82
C ASP A 120 38.29 4.77 -18.41
N ASN A 121 38.38 3.66 -19.14
CA ASN A 121 37.22 2.97 -19.70
C ASN A 121 36.36 2.32 -18.62
N LEU A 122 36.98 1.77 -17.57
CA LEU A 122 36.22 1.30 -16.41
C LEU A 122 35.52 2.45 -15.70
N ALA A 123 36.16 3.60 -15.51
CA ALA A 123 35.52 4.77 -14.90
C ALA A 123 34.33 5.27 -15.75
N SER A 124 34.50 5.33 -17.07
CA SER A 124 33.45 5.72 -18.01
C SER A 124 32.27 4.73 -18.00
N LEU A 125 32.56 3.42 -17.94
CA LEU A 125 31.55 2.37 -17.83
C LEU A 125 30.78 2.49 -16.51
N ARG A 126 31.47 2.68 -15.39
CA ARG A 126 30.84 2.90 -14.07
C ARG A 126 29.94 4.14 -14.08
N SER A 127 30.39 5.22 -14.72
CA SER A 127 29.60 6.43 -14.92
C SER A 127 28.35 6.18 -15.76
N ALA A 128 28.47 5.47 -16.88
CA ALA A 128 27.35 5.10 -17.74
C ALA A 128 26.34 4.18 -17.02
N MET A 129 26.81 3.20 -16.22
CA MET A 129 25.95 2.36 -15.37
C MET A 129 25.17 3.22 -14.36
N SER A 130 25.87 4.12 -13.63
CA SER A 130 25.26 5.04 -12.66
C SER A 130 24.18 5.92 -13.31
N ALA A 131 24.53 6.56 -14.43
CA ALA A 131 23.62 7.40 -15.18
C ALA A 131 22.39 6.62 -15.66
N THR A 132 22.58 5.38 -16.13
CA THR A 132 21.46 4.51 -16.57
C THR A 132 20.45 4.29 -15.45
N PHE A 133 20.89 3.96 -14.23
CA PHE A 133 19.96 3.72 -13.11
C PHE A 133 19.33 5.01 -12.56
N ASN A 134 20.07 6.12 -12.54
CA ASN A 134 19.53 7.42 -12.12
C ASN A 134 18.49 7.96 -13.11
N GLU A 135 18.69 7.72 -14.41
CA GLU A 135 17.75 8.07 -15.49
C GLU A 135 16.58 7.06 -15.59
N ASN A 136 16.70 5.89 -14.97
CA ASN A 136 15.67 4.84 -14.98
C ASN A 136 15.35 4.31 -13.56
N PRO A 137 14.74 5.14 -12.68
CA PRO A 137 14.42 4.77 -11.31
C PRO A 137 13.44 3.59 -11.18
N GLN A 138 12.73 3.23 -12.26
CA GLN A 138 11.85 2.05 -12.32
C GLN A 138 12.61 0.73 -12.20
N PHE A 139 13.93 0.71 -12.45
CA PHE A 139 14.77 -0.48 -12.31
C PHE A 139 15.28 -0.73 -10.88
N PHE A 140 14.55 -0.26 -9.86
CA PHE A 140 14.89 -0.40 -8.43
C PHE A 140 15.09 -1.85 -7.95
N TYR A 141 14.65 -2.83 -8.75
CA TYR A 141 14.75 -4.27 -8.50
C TYR A 141 16.07 -4.89 -8.96
N VAL A 142 16.85 -4.19 -9.78
CA VAL A 142 18.25 -4.55 -10.03
C VAL A 142 19.04 -4.19 -8.77
N SER A 143 19.71 -5.18 -8.18
CA SER A 143 20.55 -4.93 -7.02
C SER A 143 21.80 -4.18 -7.47
N GLY A 144 22.37 -3.35 -6.61
CA GLY A 144 23.56 -2.59 -6.99
C GLY A 144 24.85 -3.42 -6.97
N GLY A 145 24.79 -4.70 -7.32
CA GLY A 145 25.97 -5.50 -7.63
C GLY A 145 26.04 -5.73 -9.14
N TYR A 146 27.24 -5.61 -9.72
CA TYR A 146 27.50 -6.12 -11.05
C TYR A 146 28.95 -6.57 -11.20
N SER A 147 29.17 -7.54 -12.06
CA SER A 147 30.50 -8.04 -12.41
C SER A 147 30.82 -7.69 -13.86
N ILE A 148 32.07 -7.32 -14.13
CA ILE A 148 32.55 -7.03 -15.50
C ILE A 148 33.54 -8.12 -15.90
N TRP A 149 33.32 -8.69 -17.08
CA TRP A 149 34.15 -9.73 -17.64
C TRP A 149 34.91 -9.23 -18.86
N ARG A 150 36.13 -9.75 -19.02
CA ARG A 150 36.97 -9.52 -20.20
C ARG A 150 37.41 -10.83 -20.82
N ASN A 151 37.76 -10.77 -22.10
CA ASN A 151 38.48 -11.83 -22.78
C ASN A 151 40.00 -11.75 -22.49
N ASN A 152 40.75 -12.76 -22.94
CA ASN A 152 42.20 -12.82 -22.75
C ASN A 152 43.00 -11.77 -23.54
N SER A 153 42.41 -11.12 -24.55
CA SER A 153 43.04 -9.99 -25.26
C SER A 153 42.92 -8.67 -24.51
N GLY A 154 42.21 -8.64 -23.37
CA GLY A 154 42.00 -7.45 -22.57
C GLY A 154 40.85 -6.57 -23.05
N THR A 155 39.88 -7.10 -23.79
CA THR A 155 38.66 -6.39 -24.19
C THR A 155 37.52 -6.79 -23.25
N LEU A 156 36.72 -5.82 -22.80
CA LEU A 156 35.51 -6.08 -22.00
C LEU A 156 34.45 -6.73 -22.88
N ILE A 157 33.76 -7.76 -22.37
CA ILE A 157 32.83 -8.56 -23.18
C ILE A 157 31.43 -8.70 -22.57
N SER A 158 31.30 -8.67 -21.24
CA SER A 158 29.98 -8.76 -20.61
C SER A 158 29.92 -8.06 -19.26
N ILE A 159 28.71 -7.67 -18.90
CA ILE A 159 28.34 -7.19 -17.57
C ILE A 159 27.31 -8.18 -17.01
N GLU A 160 27.57 -8.74 -15.84
CA GLU A 160 26.59 -9.55 -15.11
C GLU A 160 25.87 -8.68 -14.09
N LEU A 161 24.56 -8.60 -14.20
CA LEU A 161 23.67 -7.86 -13.31
C LEU A 161 23.18 -8.78 -12.20
N SER A 162 23.07 -8.23 -11.00
CA SER A 162 22.41 -8.87 -9.87
C SER A 162 21.04 -8.24 -9.62
N TYR A 163 20.11 -9.00 -9.05
CA TYR A 163 18.72 -8.60 -8.79
C TYR A 163 18.39 -8.81 -7.30
N LYS A 164 17.45 -8.02 -6.75
CA LYS A 164 17.08 -8.11 -5.32
C LYS A 164 16.22 -9.33 -4.98
N ASN A 165 15.44 -9.82 -5.94
CA ASN A 165 14.54 -10.96 -5.79
C ASN A 165 15.00 -12.07 -6.75
N GLU A 166 15.88 -12.96 -6.29
CA GLU A 166 16.48 -14.01 -7.13
C GLU A 166 16.21 -15.42 -6.57
N TYR A 167 16.12 -16.38 -7.47
CA TYR A 167 16.17 -17.80 -7.17
C TYR A 167 17.54 -18.36 -7.51
N VAL A 168 18.03 -19.31 -6.72
CA VAL A 168 19.19 -20.13 -7.10
C VAL A 168 18.67 -21.45 -7.63
N ILE A 169 18.87 -21.68 -8.93
CA ILE A 169 18.49 -22.93 -9.61
C ILE A 169 19.76 -23.51 -10.22
N SER A 170 20.15 -24.71 -9.77
CA SER A 170 21.32 -25.45 -10.30
C SER A 170 22.63 -24.63 -10.29
N GLY A 171 22.82 -23.75 -9.30
CA GLY A 171 24.00 -22.89 -9.19
C GLY A 171 23.95 -21.60 -10.01
N SER A 172 22.89 -21.39 -10.80
CA SER A 172 22.62 -20.14 -11.51
C SER A 172 21.59 -19.31 -10.75
N THR A 173 21.88 -18.02 -10.64
CA THR A 173 20.98 -17.04 -10.04
C THR A 173 20.05 -16.48 -11.12
N ILE A 174 18.73 -16.52 -10.89
CA ILE A 174 17.72 -16.13 -11.87
C ILE A 174 16.73 -15.14 -11.23
N PRO A 175 16.37 -14.02 -11.88
CA PRO A 175 15.40 -13.08 -11.34
C PRO A 175 14.01 -13.71 -11.16
N ASN A 176 13.41 -13.49 -9.99
CA ASN A 176 12.02 -13.84 -9.71
C ASN A 176 11.08 -12.86 -10.40
N LYS A 177 10.81 -13.10 -11.68
CA LYS A 177 9.97 -12.25 -12.51
C LYS A 177 8.61 -11.94 -11.88
N VAL A 178 7.93 -12.93 -11.30
CA VAL A 178 6.59 -12.72 -10.71
C VAL A 178 6.63 -11.72 -9.55
N ALA A 179 7.61 -11.84 -8.67
CA ALA A 179 7.76 -10.89 -7.56
C ALA A 179 8.19 -9.51 -8.04
N ILE A 180 9.10 -9.44 -9.02
CA ILE A 180 9.54 -8.18 -9.62
C ILE A 180 8.35 -7.47 -10.30
N ASP A 181 7.56 -8.18 -11.09
CA ASP A 181 6.38 -7.63 -11.79
C ASP A 181 5.34 -7.07 -10.81
N ALA A 182 5.14 -7.76 -9.67
CA ALA A 182 4.26 -7.27 -8.61
C ALA A 182 4.77 -5.96 -7.98
N ASP A 183 6.07 -5.88 -7.68
CA ASP A 183 6.70 -4.67 -7.14
C ASP A 183 6.67 -3.52 -8.16
N VAL A 184 6.98 -3.80 -9.44
CA VAL A 184 6.92 -2.81 -10.53
C VAL A 184 5.51 -2.29 -10.73
N LYS A 185 4.48 -3.14 -10.59
CA LYS A 185 3.09 -2.70 -10.61
C LYS A 185 2.81 -1.71 -9.47
N LEU A 186 3.19 -2.03 -8.22
CA LEU A 186 2.98 -1.14 -7.07
C LEU A 186 3.72 0.19 -7.21
N TYR A 187 4.95 0.14 -7.74
CA TYR A 187 5.71 1.33 -8.09
C TYR A 187 4.96 2.21 -9.09
N ASN A 188 4.48 1.62 -10.19
CA ASN A 188 3.73 2.33 -11.23
C ASN A 188 2.38 2.86 -10.74
N ASP A 189 1.69 2.13 -9.86
CA ASP A 189 0.46 2.60 -9.21
C ASP A 189 0.74 3.87 -8.38
N GLY A 190 1.86 3.91 -7.63
CA GLY A 190 2.28 5.10 -6.88
C GLY A 190 2.68 6.28 -7.79
N VAL A 191 3.37 6.02 -8.90
CA VAL A 191 3.66 7.06 -9.92
C VAL A 191 2.38 7.61 -10.53
N ASN A 192 1.41 6.74 -10.87
CA ASN A 192 0.15 7.17 -11.45
C ASN A 192 -0.70 7.96 -10.45
N TYR A 193 -0.68 7.60 -9.16
CA TYR A 193 -1.32 8.37 -8.10
C TYR A 193 -0.72 9.79 -8.00
N ALA A 194 0.60 9.94 -8.15
CA ALA A 194 1.22 11.26 -8.26
C ALA A 194 0.72 12.07 -9.47
N MET A 195 0.49 11.40 -10.60
CA MET A 195 -0.01 12.06 -11.82
C MET A 195 -1.44 12.59 -11.70
N GLU A 196 -2.22 12.18 -10.69
CA GLU A 196 -3.55 12.74 -10.42
C GLU A 196 -3.49 14.22 -10.02
N SER A 197 -2.34 14.70 -9.50
CA SER A 197 -2.13 16.13 -9.22
C SER A 197 -1.86 16.96 -10.48
N VAL A 198 -1.66 16.33 -11.63
CA VAL A 198 -1.29 16.98 -12.89
C VAL A 198 -2.45 17.00 -13.87
N THR A 199 -2.65 18.15 -14.53
CA THR A 199 -3.66 18.29 -15.59
C THR A 199 -3.04 18.78 -16.90
N SER A 200 -3.69 18.50 -18.02
CA SER A 200 -3.21 18.91 -19.34
C SER A 200 -3.21 20.43 -19.56
N SER A 201 -3.96 21.19 -18.75
CA SER A 201 -4.00 22.65 -18.79
C SER A 201 -2.85 23.33 -18.04
N MET A 202 -2.10 22.59 -17.21
CA MET A 202 -0.94 23.12 -16.50
C MET A 202 0.21 23.42 -17.46
N SER A 203 0.87 24.56 -17.25
CA SER A 203 2.21 24.81 -17.80
C SER A 203 3.23 23.83 -17.21
N ASP A 204 4.38 23.65 -17.85
CA ASP A 204 5.41 22.74 -17.35
C ASP A 204 5.92 23.14 -15.95
N MET A 205 6.03 24.45 -15.66
CA MET A 205 6.32 24.94 -14.30
C MET A 205 5.27 24.51 -13.29
N GLU A 206 3.99 24.60 -13.64
CA GLU A 206 2.89 24.20 -12.77
C GLU A 206 2.86 22.68 -12.52
N LYS A 207 3.21 21.87 -13.52
CA LYS A 207 3.36 20.41 -13.34
C LYS A 207 4.52 20.09 -12.39
N ILE A 208 5.65 20.79 -12.56
CA ILE A 208 6.82 20.66 -11.68
C ILE A 208 6.41 21.01 -10.23
N LEU A 209 5.70 22.12 -10.02
CA LEU A 209 5.20 22.52 -8.69
C LEU A 209 4.23 21.50 -8.10
N ALA A 210 3.23 21.05 -8.88
CA ALA A 210 2.23 20.09 -8.40
C ALA A 210 2.85 18.75 -7.95
N LEU A 211 3.89 18.31 -8.65
CA LEU A 211 4.60 17.05 -8.35
C LEU A 211 5.62 17.21 -7.22
N HIS A 212 6.20 18.40 -7.08
CA HIS A 212 7.05 18.75 -5.93
C HIS A 212 6.22 18.66 -4.64
N ASP A 213 5.10 19.36 -4.60
CA ASP A 213 4.22 19.40 -3.43
C ASP A 213 3.61 18.06 -3.10
N TRP A 214 3.25 17.28 -4.14
CA TRP A 214 2.82 15.91 -3.95
C TRP A 214 3.92 15.07 -3.30
N LEU A 215 5.16 15.16 -3.78
CA LEU A 215 6.27 14.36 -3.25
C LEU A 215 6.55 14.70 -1.78
N VAL A 216 6.66 15.98 -1.44
CA VAL A 216 6.91 16.44 -0.07
C VAL A 216 5.80 16.01 0.88
N ARG A 217 4.53 16.05 0.43
CA ARG A 217 3.39 15.65 1.27
C ARG A 217 3.29 14.13 1.47
N GLU A 218 3.63 13.35 0.45
CA GLU A 218 3.37 11.91 0.42
C GLU A 218 4.53 11.07 0.95
N CYS A 219 5.71 11.65 1.10
CA CYS A 219 6.89 11.00 1.65
C CYS A 219 7.32 11.63 2.98
N ASP A 220 7.67 10.80 3.97
CA ASP A 220 8.40 11.27 5.15
C ASP A 220 9.90 11.02 4.99
N TYR A 221 10.73 11.97 5.40
CA TYR A 221 12.14 11.68 5.55
C TYR A 221 12.35 10.57 6.58
N ASP A 222 13.14 9.56 6.24
CA ASP A 222 13.44 8.40 7.09
C ASP A 222 14.44 8.76 8.21
N TYR A 223 14.08 9.78 9.00
CA TYR A 223 14.97 10.44 9.94
C TYR A 223 15.34 9.54 11.12
N ALA A 224 14.39 8.72 11.59
CA ALA A 224 14.62 7.80 12.69
C ALA A 224 15.67 6.75 12.33
N ASN A 225 15.57 6.12 11.16
CA ASN A 225 16.59 5.17 10.72
C ASN A 225 17.89 5.87 10.31
N TYR A 226 17.83 7.10 9.79
CA TYR A 226 19.02 7.91 9.54
C TYR A 226 19.82 8.15 10.83
N LEU A 227 19.17 8.62 11.90
CA LEU A 227 19.81 8.84 13.20
C LEU A 227 20.32 7.54 13.84
N ALA A 228 19.62 6.43 13.62
CA ALA A 228 20.01 5.11 14.12
C ALA A 228 21.10 4.43 13.27
N GLY A 229 21.41 4.94 12.08
CA GLY A 229 22.32 4.28 11.13
C GLY A 229 21.76 2.97 10.56
N THR A 230 20.44 2.83 10.49
CA THR A 230 19.72 1.60 10.10
C THR A 230 18.83 1.81 8.87
N ILE A 231 19.17 2.76 8.00
CA ILE A 231 18.34 3.09 6.83
C ILE A 231 18.13 1.84 5.97
N PRO A 232 16.87 1.43 5.74
CA PRO A 232 16.55 0.32 4.87
C PRO A 232 17.05 0.59 3.44
N PRO A 233 17.53 -0.44 2.72
CA PRO A 233 17.92 -0.27 1.32
C PRO A 233 16.82 0.34 0.45
N ASP A 234 15.55 0.07 0.71
CA ASP A 234 14.45 0.63 -0.09
C ASP A 234 14.32 2.16 0.07
N SER A 235 14.65 2.74 1.23
CA SER A 235 14.50 4.18 1.54
C SER A 235 15.36 5.08 0.68
N TYR A 236 16.39 4.55 0.05
CA TYR A 236 17.21 5.34 -0.86
C TYR A 236 16.77 5.22 -2.33
N SER A 237 15.75 4.42 -2.66
CA SER A 237 15.20 4.33 -4.03
C SER A 237 13.87 5.07 -4.14
N ALA A 238 13.46 5.34 -5.39
CA ALA A 238 12.11 5.81 -5.70
C ALA A 238 10.99 4.88 -5.17
N LYS A 239 11.27 3.58 -4.97
CA LYS A 239 10.35 2.64 -4.31
C LYS A 239 10.06 3.03 -2.85
N GLY A 240 11.03 3.59 -2.13
CA GLY A 240 10.83 4.10 -0.77
C GLY A 240 9.70 5.13 -0.73
N VAL A 241 9.66 6.03 -1.70
CA VAL A 241 8.57 7.00 -1.88
C VAL A 241 7.27 6.30 -2.30
N PHE A 242 7.23 5.74 -3.51
CA PHE A 242 5.98 5.32 -4.15
C PHE A 242 5.28 4.16 -3.43
N MET A 243 6.05 3.24 -2.83
CA MET A 243 5.49 2.05 -2.18
C MET A 243 5.45 2.19 -0.66
N LYS A 244 6.41 2.89 -0.04
CA LYS A 244 6.56 2.92 1.43
C LYS A 244 6.25 4.28 2.06
N GLY A 245 6.37 5.37 1.30
CA GLY A 245 6.07 6.74 1.74
C GLY A 245 7.10 7.24 2.74
N SER A 246 8.29 6.65 2.70
CA SER A 246 9.43 7.08 3.50
C SER A 246 10.73 6.82 2.74
N ALA A 247 11.59 7.83 2.73
CA ALA A 247 12.84 7.81 1.98
C ALA A 247 13.88 8.74 2.60
N VAL A 248 15.13 8.61 2.19
CA VAL A 248 16.17 9.62 2.41
C VAL A 248 16.41 10.42 1.14
N CYS A 249 17.32 11.41 1.17
CA CYS A 249 17.54 12.37 0.08
C CYS A 249 17.65 11.72 -1.31
N ASN A 250 18.35 10.58 -1.40
CA ASN A 250 18.49 9.86 -2.66
C ASN A 250 17.16 9.27 -3.19
N GLY A 251 16.31 8.77 -2.29
CA GLY A 251 14.99 8.24 -2.67
C GLY A 251 14.04 9.35 -3.12
N TYR A 252 14.09 10.53 -2.49
CA TYR A 252 13.39 11.74 -2.96
C TYR A 252 13.85 12.12 -4.36
N ALA A 253 15.17 12.23 -4.58
CA ALA A 253 15.72 12.67 -5.85
C ALA A 253 15.39 11.71 -7.00
N LEU A 254 15.46 10.40 -6.76
CA LEU A 254 15.09 9.37 -7.73
C LEU A 254 13.58 9.35 -7.99
N ALA A 255 12.74 9.51 -6.97
CA ALA A 255 11.30 9.59 -7.15
C ALA A 255 10.92 10.81 -7.99
N TYR A 256 11.49 11.97 -7.68
CA TYR A 256 11.23 13.18 -8.43
C TYR A 256 11.68 13.07 -9.89
N SER A 257 12.83 12.46 -10.16
CA SER A 257 13.26 12.15 -11.53
C SER A 257 12.28 11.23 -12.27
N ALA A 258 11.72 10.22 -11.60
CA ALA A 258 10.69 9.37 -12.20
C ALA A 258 9.42 10.15 -12.56
N LEU A 259 9.01 11.10 -11.70
CA LEU A 259 7.89 11.98 -11.96
C LEU A 259 8.15 12.91 -13.16
N MET A 260 9.35 13.50 -13.25
CA MET A 260 9.74 14.35 -14.37
C MET A 260 9.77 13.58 -15.70
N GLN A 261 10.32 12.36 -15.68
CA GLN A 261 10.30 11.45 -16.84
C GLN A 261 8.87 11.17 -17.31
N LYS A 262 7.94 10.93 -16.38
CA LYS A 262 6.52 10.65 -16.68
C LYS A 262 5.82 11.80 -17.39
N ILE A 263 6.17 13.05 -17.09
CA ILE A 263 5.62 14.24 -17.73
C ILE A 263 6.46 14.76 -18.91
N GLY A 264 7.54 14.05 -19.28
CA GLY A 264 8.39 14.38 -20.42
C GLY A 264 9.34 15.56 -20.18
N ILE A 265 9.63 15.88 -18.92
CA ILE A 265 10.57 16.95 -18.54
C ILE A 265 11.91 16.33 -18.17
N SER A 266 13.00 16.86 -18.74
CA SER A 266 14.35 16.37 -18.41
C SER A 266 14.73 16.74 -16.99
N SER A 267 15.23 15.77 -16.23
CA SER A 267 15.80 15.96 -14.90
C SER A 267 17.19 15.34 -14.80
N TYR A 268 17.94 15.72 -13.77
CA TYR A 268 19.23 15.15 -13.43
C TYR A 268 19.35 15.03 -11.91
N VAL A 269 19.82 13.88 -11.41
CA VAL A 269 20.08 13.70 -9.97
C VAL A 269 21.45 14.27 -9.64
N VAL A 270 21.48 15.30 -8.81
CA VAL A 270 22.70 15.93 -8.31
C VAL A 270 23.11 15.28 -7.00
N THR A 271 24.40 15.07 -6.81
CA THR A 271 24.97 14.51 -5.58
C THR A 271 26.13 15.36 -5.10
N SER A 272 26.28 15.52 -3.79
CA SER A 272 27.44 16.12 -3.15
C SER A 272 28.01 15.19 -2.08
N THR A 273 29.20 14.65 -2.33
CA THR A 273 29.92 13.83 -1.35
C THR A 273 30.29 14.64 -0.11
N SER A 274 30.64 15.92 -0.30
CA SER A 274 30.98 16.82 0.82
C SER A 274 29.80 17.08 1.76
N MET A 275 28.59 17.08 1.22
CA MET A 275 27.35 17.25 2.01
C MET A 275 26.73 15.91 2.41
N ASN A 276 27.17 14.79 1.82
CA ASN A 276 26.46 13.52 1.85
C ASN A 276 24.97 13.69 1.49
N HIS A 277 24.70 14.37 0.38
CA HIS A 277 23.35 14.79 -0.01
C HIS A 277 23.06 14.61 -1.50
N ALA A 278 21.78 14.43 -1.83
CA ALA A 278 21.29 14.29 -3.20
C ALA A 278 20.00 15.11 -3.42
N TRP A 279 19.88 15.70 -4.61
CA TRP A 279 18.72 16.51 -5.02
C TRP A 279 18.59 16.50 -6.55
N ASN A 280 17.78 17.38 -7.15
CA ASN A 280 17.54 17.41 -8.59
C ASN A 280 17.97 18.72 -9.26
N LEU A 281 18.32 18.60 -10.54
CA LEU A 281 18.16 19.66 -11.53
C LEU A 281 16.99 19.30 -12.45
N VAL A 282 16.21 20.29 -12.86
CA VAL A 282 15.09 20.14 -13.80
C VAL A 282 15.22 21.16 -14.92
N SER A 283 15.01 20.72 -16.16
CA SER A 283 15.04 21.58 -17.34
C SER A 283 13.69 22.24 -17.55
N LEU A 284 13.67 23.57 -17.58
CA LEU A 284 12.48 24.38 -17.80
C LEU A 284 12.83 25.55 -18.70
N ASN A 285 12.07 25.73 -19.79
CA ASN A 285 12.28 26.79 -20.78
C ASN A 285 13.72 26.87 -21.33
N GLY A 286 14.39 25.72 -21.50
CA GLY A 286 15.75 25.63 -22.02
C GLY A 286 16.86 25.91 -20.99
N ASN A 287 16.52 26.22 -19.74
CA ASN A 287 17.46 26.40 -18.63
C ASN A 287 17.33 25.26 -17.62
N TRP A 288 18.36 25.05 -16.81
CA TRP A 288 18.33 24.11 -15.69
C TRP A 288 18.15 24.86 -14.36
N TYR A 289 17.40 24.27 -13.44
CA TYR A 289 17.14 24.81 -12.11
C TYR A 289 17.21 23.72 -11.06
N HIS A 290 17.73 24.04 -9.89
CA HIS A 290 17.79 23.13 -8.76
C HIS A 290 16.43 23.00 -8.06
N ILE A 291 16.12 21.78 -7.66
CA ILE A 291 14.97 21.45 -6.81
C ILE A 291 15.44 20.46 -5.74
N ASP A 292 15.22 20.79 -4.47
CA ASP A 292 15.50 19.90 -3.34
C ASP A 292 14.27 19.66 -2.47
N ALA A 293 13.44 18.72 -2.92
CA ALA A 293 12.26 18.27 -2.19
C ALA A 293 12.59 17.71 -0.80
N THR A 294 13.83 17.31 -0.52
CA THR A 294 14.21 16.77 0.80
C THR A 294 14.37 17.90 1.81
N TRP A 295 14.97 19.02 1.41
CA TRP A 295 15.15 20.18 2.29
C TRP A 295 13.92 21.09 2.32
N ASP A 296 13.06 20.97 1.31
CA ASP A 296 11.71 21.54 1.31
C ASP A 296 10.69 20.69 2.09
N ASP A 297 11.03 19.43 2.42
CA ASP A 297 10.32 18.60 3.39
C ASP A 297 10.73 18.98 4.82
N PRO A 298 9.81 19.56 5.62
CA PRO A 298 10.13 19.95 6.97
C PRO A 298 10.30 18.71 7.88
N VAL A 299 11.54 18.29 8.10
CA VAL A 299 11.89 17.19 9.02
C VAL A 299 12.05 17.71 10.46
N PHE A 300 11.16 17.32 11.37
CA PHE A 300 11.19 17.78 12.76
C PHE A 300 12.06 16.89 13.64
N SER A 301 13.27 17.36 13.95
CA SER A 301 14.07 16.80 15.03
C SER A 301 13.53 17.27 16.38
N SER A 302 13.39 16.35 17.34
CA SER A 302 13.12 16.64 18.75
C SER A 302 14.19 17.51 19.46
N SER A 303 15.23 17.95 18.74
CA SER A 303 16.31 18.80 19.23
C SER A 303 16.26 20.27 18.75
N LYS A 304 15.33 20.65 17.86
CA LYS A 304 15.01 22.07 17.64
C LYS A 304 13.88 22.44 18.58
N GLN A 305 14.19 23.32 19.51
CA GLN A 305 13.33 23.97 20.48
C GLN A 305 12.27 24.85 19.78
N TYR A 306 11.34 24.23 19.06
CA TYR A 306 10.05 24.79 18.69
C TYR A 306 9.00 23.75 19.11
N GLU A 307 8.11 24.15 20.01
CA GLU A 307 7.04 23.35 20.60
C GLU A 307 5.93 22.93 19.61
N ASP A 308 6.21 22.92 18.32
CA ASP A 308 5.18 22.76 17.31
C ASP A 308 5.17 21.32 16.81
N SER A 309 4.40 20.52 17.54
CA SER A 309 3.55 19.47 17.00
C SER A 309 2.51 20.05 16.00
N LEU A 310 2.93 20.94 15.07
CA LEU A 310 2.08 21.72 14.16
C LEU A 310 2.33 21.44 12.65
N CYS A 311 2.89 20.30 12.24
CA CYS A 311 3.64 20.28 10.97
C CYS A 311 3.34 19.17 9.96
N GLU A 312 2.36 18.30 10.21
CA GLU A 312 1.91 17.38 9.17
C GLU A 312 1.07 18.15 8.10
N GLY A 313 1.65 18.39 6.92
CA GLY A 313 0.99 19.11 5.80
C GLY A 313 1.70 20.37 5.31
N TYR A 314 2.83 20.75 5.92
CA TYR A 314 3.69 21.84 5.45
C TYR A 314 4.53 21.39 4.25
N VAL A 315 4.69 22.28 3.28
CA VAL A 315 5.55 22.10 2.10
C VAL A 315 6.27 23.42 1.89
N ARG A 316 7.59 23.42 2.01
CA ARG A 316 8.38 24.63 1.73
C ARG A 316 8.73 24.69 0.25
N HIS A 317 9.18 25.86 -0.19
CA HIS A 317 9.67 26.10 -1.54
C HIS A 317 10.97 26.91 -1.48
N ASP A 318 11.74 26.72 -0.41
CA ASP A 318 13.00 27.40 -0.15
C ASP A 318 14.07 26.96 -1.15
N PHE A 319 13.98 25.71 -1.63
CA PHE A 319 14.93 25.09 -2.56
C PHE A 319 14.28 24.69 -3.89
N PHE A 320 13.21 25.40 -4.28
CA PHE A 320 12.45 25.11 -5.49
C PHE A 320 12.79 26.07 -6.65
N LEU A 321 13.19 25.50 -7.80
CA LEU A 321 13.56 26.18 -9.04
C LEU A 321 14.68 27.24 -8.89
N LEU A 322 15.72 26.91 -8.12
CA LEU A 322 16.83 27.83 -7.86
C LEU A 322 17.92 27.80 -8.95
N SER A 323 18.53 28.96 -9.19
CA SER A 323 19.79 29.10 -9.91
C SER A 323 20.98 28.49 -9.15
N ASP A 324 22.08 28.35 -9.88
CA ASP A 324 23.38 27.91 -9.35
C ASP A 324 23.91 28.89 -8.28
N ASP A 325 23.62 30.18 -8.43
CA ASP A 325 24.03 31.23 -7.49
C ASP A 325 23.09 31.29 -6.28
N GLU A 326 21.77 31.17 -6.47
CA GLU A 326 20.82 31.23 -5.37
C GLU A 326 20.97 30.02 -4.44
N ILE A 327 21.02 28.79 -4.96
CA ILE A 327 21.09 27.59 -4.10
C ILE A 327 22.37 27.51 -3.24
N LYS A 328 23.47 28.15 -3.68
CA LYS A 328 24.71 28.26 -2.89
C LYS A 328 24.55 29.24 -1.72
N ASN A 329 23.64 30.21 -1.85
CA ASN A 329 23.54 31.37 -0.99
C ASN A 329 22.16 31.52 -0.29
N THR A 330 21.25 30.55 -0.44
CA THR A 330 19.93 30.56 0.19
C THR A 330 20.06 30.71 1.71
N THR A 331 19.21 31.53 2.32
CA THR A 331 19.22 31.79 3.77
C THR A 331 18.84 30.57 4.61
N SER A 332 18.03 29.66 4.04
CA SER A 332 17.57 28.43 4.69
C SER A 332 18.64 27.32 4.72
N GLY A 333 19.74 27.47 3.99
CA GLY A 333 20.82 26.50 3.89
C GLY A 333 21.55 26.61 2.55
N SER A 334 22.82 26.24 2.51
CA SER A 334 23.64 26.32 1.30
C SER A 334 23.96 24.93 0.76
N HIS A 335 23.78 24.75 -0.55
CA HIS A 335 24.33 23.59 -1.25
C HIS A 335 25.72 23.91 -1.80
N TYR A 336 26.61 22.93 -1.80
CA TYR A 336 27.97 23.06 -2.31
C TYR A 336 28.58 21.69 -2.64
N GLY A 337 29.72 21.68 -3.34
CA GLY A 337 30.51 20.46 -3.54
C GLY A 337 29.95 19.45 -4.55
N TRP A 338 29.05 19.88 -5.46
CA TRP A 338 28.67 19.06 -6.62
C TRP A 338 29.70 19.16 -7.74
N ALA A 339 29.72 18.14 -8.61
CA ALA A 339 30.65 18.07 -9.73
C ALA A 339 30.36 19.15 -10.80
N SER A 340 31.41 19.75 -11.38
CA SER A 340 31.28 20.71 -12.49
C SER A 340 30.83 20.08 -13.82
N THR A 341 30.64 18.76 -13.84
CA THR A 341 30.25 17.99 -15.03
C THR A 341 28.74 17.79 -15.15
N ILE A 342 27.94 18.30 -14.21
CA ILE A 342 26.48 18.28 -14.31
C ILE A 342 25.98 19.41 -15.24
N PRO A 343 24.72 19.39 -15.70
CA PRO A 343 24.15 20.52 -16.42
C PRO A 343 24.26 21.82 -15.61
N ILE A 344 24.67 22.91 -16.27
CA ILE A 344 24.85 24.21 -15.60
C ILE A 344 23.48 24.85 -15.40
N ALA A 345 23.11 25.15 -14.15
CA ALA A 345 21.88 25.87 -13.87
C ALA A 345 21.98 27.33 -14.33
N ALA A 346 20.83 27.99 -14.50
CA ALA A 346 20.81 29.43 -14.76
C ALA A 346 21.66 30.15 -13.70
N SER A 347 22.42 31.18 -14.10
CA SER A 347 23.28 31.92 -13.17
C SER A 347 22.50 32.90 -12.30
N SER A 348 21.32 33.38 -12.73
CA SER A 348 20.34 34.11 -11.91
C SER A 348 19.08 34.45 -12.71
N GLY A 349 17.97 34.71 -12.02
CA GLY A 349 16.91 35.61 -12.51
C GLY A 349 15.68 34.98 -13.19
N GLY A 350 15.52 33.66 -13.18
CA GLY A 350 14.30 33.01 -13.69
C GLY A 350 13.22 32.86 -12.62
N PHE A 351 13.54 32.09 -11.58
CA PHE A 351 12.60 31.68 -10.53
C PHE A 351 13.13 31.90 -9.10
N ASP A 352 14.35 32.44 -8.93
CA ASP A 352 15.00 32.63 -7.63
C ASP A 352 14.19 33.46 -6.61
N ASN A 353 13.33 34.36 -7.11
CA ASN A 353 12.44 35.20 -6.30
C ASN A 353 10.98 35.09 -6.75
N TYR A 354 10.60 33.92 -7.28
CA TYR A 354 9.24 33.68 -7.75
C TYR A 354 8.24 33.61 -6.59
N CYS A 355 6.97 33.73 -6.92
CA CYS A 355 5.89 33.89 -5.94
C CYS A 355 5.72 32.77 -4.91
N PHE A 356 6.17 31.55 -5.20
CA PHE A 356 6.08 30.42 -4.27
C PHE A 356 7.11 30.46 -3.14
N LYS A 357 8.19 31.25 -3.25
CA LYS A 357 9.31 31.24 -2.29
C LYS A 357 8.90 31.52 -0.84
N ASN A 358 7.82 32.27 -0.64
CA ASN A 358 7.29 32.60 0.69
C ASN A 358 6.02 31.81 1.05
N VAL A 359 5.73 30.74 0.30
CA VAL A 359 4.60 29.85 0.58
C VAL A 359 5.18 28.61 1.25
N ASP A 360 4.84 28.42 2.52
CA ASP A 360 5.33 27.34 3.38
C ASP A 360 4.31 26.21 3.57
N VAL A 361 3.28 26.19 2.73
CA VAL A 361 2.19 25.22 2.73
C VAL A 361 2.00 24.66 1.33
N SER A 362 1.40 23.47 1.26
CA SER A 362 1.10 22.86 -0.03
C SER A 362 0.11 23.69 -0.84
N MET A 363 0.43 23.90 -2.11
CA MET A 363 -0.41 24.52 -3.12
C MET A 363 -1.12 23.43 -3.94
N ASN A 364 -2.45 23.55 -4.06
CA ASN A 364 -3.30 22.54 -4.71
C ASN A 364 -3.97 23.13 -5.94
N TYR A 365 -3.82 22.48 -7.10
CA TYR A 365 -4.43 22.95 -8.33
C TYR A 365 -5.82 22.37 -8.52
N TYR A 366 -6.80 23.23 -8.81
CA TYR A 366 -8.13 22.80 -9.21
C TYR A 366 -8.79 23.80 -10.17
N ASN A 367 -9.27 23.29 -11.31
CA ASN A 367 -10.06 24.03 -12.29
C ASN A 367 -9.44 25.39 -12.71
N GLY A 368 -8.12 25.39 -13.01
CA GLY A 368 -7.41 26.58 -13.47
C GLY A 368 -6.87 27.51 -12.38
N TYR A 369 -7.03 27.14 -11.10
CA TYR A 369 -6.58 27.96 -9.97
C TYR A 369 -5.76 27.13 -8.98
N TRP A 370 -4.83 27.80 -8.31
CA TRP A 370 -4.08 27.27 -7.18
C TRP A 370 -4.76 27.67 -5.87
N TYR A 371 -4.84 26.75 -4.93
CA TYR A 371 -5.44 26.95 -3.62
C TYR A 371 -4.45 26.55 -2.54
N TYR A 372 -4.28 27.42 -1.55
CA TYR A 372 -3.43 27.17 -0.40
C TYR A 372 -3.96 27.93 0.81
N GLY A 373 -3.63 27.47 2.01
CA GLY A 373 -4.03 28.12 3.25
C GLY A 373 -2.81 28.45 4.08
N THR A 374 -2.45 29.73 4.15
CA THR A 374 -1.35 30.23 4.98
C THR A 374 -1.85 31.35 5.88
N GLY A 375 -1.27 31.48 7.08
CA GLY A 375 -1.78 32.37 8.12
C GLY A 375 -3.19 31.97 8.55
N THR A 376 -4.17 32.87 8.39
CA THR A 376 -5.57 32.61 8.78
C THR A 376 -6.54 32.51 7.61
N HIS A 377 -6.09 32.39 6.36
CA HIS A 377 -7.01 32.45 5.21
C HIS A 377 -6.71 31.37 4.17
N ILE A 378 -7.75 30.96 3.44
CA ILE A 378 -7.65 30.21 2.19
C ILE A 378 -7.53 31.21 1.06
N TYR A 379 -6.51 31.02 0.23
CA TYR A 379 -6.25 31.80 -0.96
C TYR A 379 -6.62 30.98 -2.19
N LYS A 380 -7.24 31.66 -3.16
CA LYS A 380 -7.40 31.18 -4.53
C LYS A 380 -6.54 32.07 -5.42
N ALA A 381 -5.62 31.48 -6.17
CA ALA A 381 -4.58 32.20 -6.89
C ALA A 381 -4.43 31.75 -8.34
N LEU A 382 -3.98 32.69 -9.18
CA LEU A 382 -3.38 32.43 -10.49
C LEU A 382 -1.88 32.69 -10.40
N ILE A 383 -1.08 31.86 -11.06
CA ILE A 383 0.35 32.13 -11.24
C ILE A 383 0.53 32.77 -12.61
N ASP A 384 0.79 34.09 -12.64
CA ASP A 384 1.04 34.83 -13.87
C ASP A 384 2.45 35.42 -13.82
N LYS A 385 3.36 34.90 -14.66
CA LYS A 385 4.75 35.38 -14.81
C LYS A 385 5.49 35.60 -13.48
N GLY A 386 5.22 34.77 -12.48
CA GLY A 386 5.91 34.84 -11.18
C GLY A 386 5.25 35.67 -10.13
N VAL A 387 4.04 36.12 -10.38
CA VAL A 387 3.21 36.81 -9.41
C VAL A 387 2.03 35.92 -9.06
N LEU A 388 1.81 35.72 -7.75
CA LEU A 388 0.55 35.17 -7.25
C LEU A 388 -0.49 36.28 -7.28
N GLN A 389 -1.53 36.09 -8.09
CA GLN A 389 -2.74 36.92 -8.05
C GLN A 389 -3.75 36.21 -7.18
N ASP A 390 -3.68 36.43 -5.87
CA ASP A 390 -4.49 35.73 -4.89
C ASP A 390 -5.74 36.51 -4.46
N THR A 391 -6.73 35.76 -4.02
CA THR A 391 -7.95 36.30 -3.42
C THR A 391 -8.27 35.47 -2.20
N ILE A 392 -8.46 36.14 -1.06
CA ILE A 392 -8.96 35.51 0.16
C ILE A 392 -10.39 35.08 -0.08
N ILE A 393 -10.66 33.79 0.08
CA ILE A 393 -12.00 33.22 -0.13
C ILE A 393 -12.65 32.73 1.18
N SER A 394 -11.92 32.68 2.29
CA SER A 394 -12.42 32.20 3.57
C SER A 394 -12.42 33.24 4.68
N ASP A 395 -13.17 32.96 5.74
CA ASP A 395 -12.96 33.53 7.08
C ASP A 395 -11.67 32.98 7.73
N SER A 396 -11.40 33.36 8.98
CA SER A 396 -10.25 32.88 9.76
C SER A 396 -10.23 31.35 9.89
N ILE A 397 -9.22 30.73 9.29
CA ILE A 397 -8.91 29.29 9.37
C ILE A 397 -7.61 29.05 10.16
N ARG A 398 -7.37 27.78 10.53
CA ARG A 398 -6.09 27.32 11.09
C ARG A 398 -5.34 26.38 10.16
N TYR A 399 -6.06 25.50 9.46
CA TYR A 399 -5.47 24.56 8.51
C TYR A 399 -6.37 24.43 7.30
N PHE A 400 -5.77 24.07 6.18
CA PHE A 400 -6.43 23.89 4.90
C PHE A 400 -5.78 22.74 4.13
N HIS A 401 -6.62 21.96 3.46
CA HIS A 401 -6.18 20.92 2.56
C HIS A 401 -7.20 20.71 1.43
N MET A 402 -6.75 20.24 0.27
CA MET A 402 -7.62 19.85 -0.83
C MET A 402 -7.34 18.44 -1.33
N ASP A 403 -8.42 17.69 -1.53
CA ASP A 403 -8.42 16.41 -2.23
C ASP A 403 -9.33 16.53 -3.46
N GLY A 404 -8.72 16.66 -4.64
CA GLY A 404 -9.43 16.97 -5.88
C GLY A 404 -10.25 18.26 -5.77
N SER A 405 -11.56 18.18 -5.96
CA SER A 405 -12.47 19.33 -5.81
C SER A 405 -12.81 19.64 -4.36
N ILE A 406 -12.49 18.76 -3.42
CA ILE A 406 -12.98 18.84 -2.06
C ILE A 406 -11.98 19.60 -1.19
N MET A 407 -12.45 20.71 -0.63
CA MET A 407 -11.74 21.54 0.33
C MET A 407 -12.09 21.11 1.75
N TYR A 408 -11.06 20.94 2.57
CA TYR A 408 -11.15 20.71 4.00
C TYR A 408 -10.44 21.84 4.73
N TRP A 409 -11.09 22.42 5.73
CA TRP A 409 -10.44 23.38 6.62
C TRP A 409 -11.04 23.32 8.01
N ALA A 410 -10.29 23.79 9.01
CA ALA A 410 -10.86 24.08 10.31
C ALA A 410 -10.68 25.52 10.71
N THR A 411 -11.67 25.96 11.47
CA THR A 411 -11.66 27.18 12.26
C THR A 411 -11.36 26.82 13.72
N ASN A 412 -11.42 27.81 14.61
CA ASN A 412 -11.28 27.58 16.06
C ASN A 412 -12.28 26.56 16.65
N ASN A 413 -13.40 26.28 15.99
CA ASN A 413 -14.48 25.47 16.58
C ASN A 413 -15.21 24.54 15.60
N LYS A 414 -14.83 24.49 14.31
CA LYS A 414 -15.51 23.68 13.30
C LYS A 414 -14.50 23.08 12.34
N LEU A 415 -14.71 21.82 11.98
CA LEU A 415 -14.15 21.23 10.77
C LEU A 415 -15.20 21.33 9.67
N VAL A 416 -14.80 21.84 8.51
CA VAL A 416 -15.69 22.14 7.40
C VAL A 416 -15.17 21.46 6.14
N LYS A 417 -16.10 20.93 5.35
CA LYS A 417 -15.88 20.37 4.02
C LYS A 417 -16.70 21.17 3.01
N SER A 418 -16.15 21.47 1.85
CA SER A 418 -16.90 22.05 0.74
C SER A 418 -16.30 21.59 -0.58
N ASP A 419 -17.14 21.41 -1.60
CA ASP A 419 -16.63 21.32 -2.95
C ASP A 419 -16.26 22.74 -3.46
N ALA A 420 -15.10 22.85 -4.09
CA ALA A 420 -14.51 24.10 -4.56
C ALA A 420 -15.35 24.79 -5.66
N ASN A 421 -16.17 24.04 -6.41
CA ASN A 421 -17.04 24.61 -7.45
C ASN A 421 -18.23 25.37 -6.89
N VAL A 422 -18.63 25.06 -5.66
CA VAL A 422 -19.84 25.59 -5.00
C VAL A 422 -19.52 26.31 -3.70
N TYR A 423 -18.24 26.44 -3.36
CA TYR A 423 -17.76 27.20 -2.21
C TYR A 423 -18.01 28.71 -2.40
N PRO A 424 -18.44 29.46 -1.36
CA PRO A 424 -18.73 29.02 0.01
C PRO A 424 -20.17 28.52 0.24
N ALA A 425 -21.04 28.59 -0.78
CA ALA A 425 -22.48 28.42 -0.65
C ALA A 425 -22.94 27.00 -0.24
N ALA A 426 -22.17 25.95 -0.56
CA ALA A 426 -22.52 24.56 -0.24
C ALA A 426 -21.60 23.91 0.80
N SER A 427 -21.02 24.71 1.70
CA SER A 427 -20.16 24.18 2.76
C SER A 427 -20.93 23.33 3.79
N GLN A 428 -20.44 22.12 4.04
CA GLN A 428 -20.95 21.20 5.05
C GLN A 428 -20.10 21.30 6.32
N ILE A 429 -20.73 21.61 7.45
CA ILE A 429 -20.09 21.51 8.76
C ILE A 429 -20.02 20.03 9.14
N MET A 430 -18.80 19.49 9.25
CA MET A 430 -18.57 18.09 9.63
C MET A 430 -18.55 17.90 11.16
N SER A 431 -18.22 18.96 11.93
CA SER A 431 -18.34 18.97 13.39
C SER A 431 -18.70 20.36 13.90
N THR A 432 -19.66 20.42 14.84
CA THR A 432 -20.12 21.65 15.51
C THR A 432 -19.64 21.78 16.95
N GLN A 433 -18.97 20.76 17.50
CA GLN A 433 -18.44 20.85 18.86
C GLN A 433 -17.15 21.66 18.86
N THR A 434 -17.06 22.61 19.80
CA THR A 434 -15.88 23.42 20.09
C THR A 434 -14.64 22.55 20.13
N GLY A 435 -13.94 22.53 19.00
CA GLY A 435 -12.68 21.85 18.81
C GLY A 435 -12.61 20.50 19.49
N THR A 436 -13.61 19.61 19.41
CA THR A 436 -13.52 18.20 19.87
C THR A 436 -14.16 17.17 18.91
N TYR A 437 -13.57 15.97 18.80
CA TYR A 437 -14.10 14.75 18.16
C TYR A 437 -13.99 13.60 19.17
N ASN A 438 -15.08 12.87 19.44
CA ASN A 438 -15.15 11.82 20.49
C ASN A 438 -14.63 12.24 21.89
N GLY A 439 -14.74 13.53 22.26
CA GLY A 439 -14.28 14.04 23.56
C GLY A 439 -12.80 14.44 23.62
N TYR A 440 -12.08 14.40 22.49
CA TYR A 440 -10.72 14.88 22.33
C TYR A 440 -10.71 16.16 21.52
N SER A 441 -9.86 17.13 21.84
CA SER A 441 -9.79 18.37 21.09
C SER A 441 -9.24 18.18 19.67
N ILE A 442 -9.84 18.76 18.62
CA ILE A 442 -9.29 18.70 17.26
C ILE A 442 -8.09 19.64 17.19
N GLY A 443 -6.92 19.06 17.01
CA GLY A 443 -5.64 19.75 16.96
C GLY A 443 -5.23 20.17 15.58
N GLU A 444 -4.96 19.18 14.73
CA GLU A 444 -4.52 19.33 13.35
C GLU A 444 -5.20 18.29 12.46
N PHE A 445 -5.13 18.48 11.15
CA PHE A 445 -5.50 17.44 10.20
C PHE A 445 -4.62 17.49 8.97
N THR A 446 -4.27 16.30 8.49
CA THR A 446 -3.41 16.10 7.33
C THR A 446 -4.04 15.02 6.48
N ILE A 447 -4.01 15.17 5.16
CA ILE A 447 -4.28 14.05 4.27
C ILE A 447 -2.95 13.54 3.74
N LYS A 448 -2.68 12.28 4.03
CA LYS A 448 -1.52 11.55 3.50
C LYS A 448 -2.01 10.27 2.87
N ARG A 449 -1.70 10.02 1.59
CA ARG A 449 -2.11 8.82 0.85
C ARG A 449 -3.61 8.55 0.90
N ASN A 450 -4.42 9.58 0.65
CA ASN A 450 -5.89 9.53 0.76
C ASN A 450 -6.41 9.13 2.13
N LYS A 451 -5.65 9.37 3.21
CA LYS A 451 -6.10 9.20 4.59
C LYS A 451 -6.07 10.53 5.29
N LEU A 452 -7.25 11.04 5.62
CA LEU A 452 -7.39 12.18 6.52
C LEU A 452 -7.06 11.69 7.93
N LYS A 453 -5.91 12.12 8.42
CA LYS A 453 -5.42 11.94 9.77
C LYS A 453 -5.82 13.15 10.58
N LEU A 454 -6.58 12.91 11.66
CA LEU A 454 -6.93 13.94 12.64
C LEU A 454 -6.00 13.77 13.85
N ASN A 455 -5.20 14.79 14.16
CA ASN A 455 -4.44 14.84 15.40
C ASN A 455 -5.37 15.40 16.48
N LEU A 456 -5.77 14.54 17.43
CA LEU A 456 -6.69 14.88 18.51
C LEU A 456 -5.94 15.05 19.85
N TYR A 457 -6.18 16.13 20.59
CA TYR A 457 -5.56 16.43 21.89
C TYR A 457 -6.53 16.24 23.06
N LYS A 458 -6.23 15.38 24.03
CA LYS A 458 -7.01 15.34 25.29
C LYS A 458 -6.38 16.23 26.35
N TYR A 459 -7.03 17.34 26.70
CA TYR A 459 -6.62 18.10 27.89
C TYR A 459 -7.00 17.33 29.17
N SER A 460 -5.99 16.88 29.93
CA SER A 460 -6.15 16.44 31.32
C SER A 460 -5.47 17.45 32.23
N SER A 461 -6.21 18.00 33.20
CA SER A 461 -5.76 19.06 34.11
C SER A 461 -4.65 18.65 35.09
N VAL A 462 -4.10 17.42 35.00
CA VAL A 462 -3.26 16.84 36.05
C VAL A 462 -1.87 16.38 35.59
N THR A 463 -1.61 16.05 34.31
CA THR A 463 -0.34 15.37 33.96
C THR A 463 0.34 15.75 32.63
N SER A 464 -0.16 16.75 31.86
CA SER A 464 0.49 17.18 30.59
C SER A 464 0.96 16.00 29.73
N THR A 465 0.09 14.99 29.57
CA THR A 465 0.38 13.75 28.84
C THR A 465 -0.43 13.75 27.56
N TYR A 466 0.24 13.77 26.41
CA TYR A 466 -0.38 13.68 25.08
C TYR A 466 -0.70 12.21 24.80
N ALA A 467 -1.98 11.85 24.77
CA ALA A 467 -2.41 10.56 24.25
C ALA A 467 -2.71 10.73 22.75
N PHE A 468 -1.92 10.08 21.89
CA PHE A 468 -2.14 10.04 20.45
C PHE A 468 -3.17 8.95 20.14
N GLU A 469 -4.27 9.32 19.48
CA GLU A 469 -5.17 8.35 18.86
C GLU A 469 -5.29 8.71 17.38
N HIS A 470 -4.75 7.85 16.52
CA HIS A 470 -4.83 8.03 15.07
C HIS A 470 -6.19 7.56 14.58
N VAL A 471 -7.06 8.48 14.19
CA VAL A 471 -8.25 8.15 13.39
C VAL A 471 -7.86 8.34 11.93
N SER A 472 -7.63 7.23 11.22
CA SER A 472 -7.48 7.23 9.76
C SER A 472 -8.84 7.06 9.13
N ILE A 473 -9.42 8.12 8.60
CA ILE A 473 -10.59 8.05 7.71
C ILE A 473 -10.08 8.06 6.27
N GLY A 474 -10.35 6.97 5.55
CA GLY A 474 -9.95 6.78 4.16
C GLY A 474 -11.12 6.27 3.31
N PRO A 475 -10.93 6.15 1.98
CA PRO A 475 -11.97 5.65 1.10
C PRO A 475 -12.35 4.21 1.49
N LEU A 476 -13.59 3.85 1.21
CA LEU A 476 -14.10 2.52 1.49
C LEU A 476 -13.30 1.50 0.66
N THR A 477 -12.69 0.52 1.32
CA THR A 477 -11.86 -0.50 0.64
C THR A 477 -12.65 -1.78 0.38
N SER A 478 -13.62 -2.07 1.25
CA SER A 478 -14.46 -3.26 1.16
C SER A 478 -15.75 -3.08 1.96
N ILE A 479 -16.76 -3.86 1.57
CA ILE A 479 -17.98 -4.09 2.35
C ILE A 479 -18.18 -5.58 2.55
N SER A 480 -18.82 -5.98 3.63
CA SER A 480 -19.21 -7.36 3.87
C SER A 480 -20.63 -7.44 4.43
N LEU A 481 -21.26 -8.59 4.23
CA LEU A 481 -22.54 -8.93 4.87
C LEU A 481 -22.27 -9.78 6.10
N ASP A 482 -23.15 -9.69 7.09
CA ASP A 482 -23.15 -10.54 8.29
C ASP A 482 -23.34 -12.03 7.97
N ARG A 483 -23.81 -12.37 6.75
CA ARG A 483 -23.98 -13.73 6.24
C ARG A 483 -23.65 -13.82 4.75
N THR A 484 -23.05 -14.95 4.34
CA THR A 484 -22.78 -15.28 2.93
C THR A 484 -23.78 -16.29 2.35
N SER A 485 -24.53 -17.00 3.20
CA SER A 485 -25.66 -17.84 2.80
C SER A 485 -26.67 -18.05 3.93
N TYR A 486 -27.93 -18.34 3.59
CA TYR A 486 -28.98 -18.67 4.56
C TYR A 486 -30.13 -19.47 3.92
N THR A 487 -30.77 -20.35 4.68
CA THR A 487 -31.98 -21.07 4.25
C THR A 487 -33.23 -20.53 4.95
N LEU A 488 -34.15 -19.95 4.19
CA LEU A 488 -35.41 -19.36 4.65
C LEU A 488 -36.58 -20.30 4.39
N ILE A 489 -37.50 -20.37 5.36
CA ILE A 489 -38.81 -20.97 5.16
C ILE A 489 -39.68 -19.98 4.37
N GLY A 490 -40.49 -20.47 3.43
CA GLY A 490 -41.40 -19.63 2.65
C GLY A 490 -42.29 -18.75 3.55
N GLY A 491 -42.40 -17.46 3.23
CA GLY A 491 -43.16 -16.48 4.00
C GLY A 491 -42.40 -15.82 5.17
N ASN A 492 -41.20 -16.30 5.52
CA ASN A 492 -40.36 -15.66 6.54
C ASN A 492 -39.43 -14.57 5.94
N THR A 493 -38.82 -13.79 6.82
CA THR A 493 -37.89 -12.72 6.48
C THR A 493 -36.55 -12.85 7.20
N LEU A 494 -35.49 -12.30 6.61
CA LEU A 494 -34.13 -12.21 7.18
C LEU A 494 -33.59 -10.78 7.05
N GLN A 495 -33.06 -10.20 8.12
CA GLN A 495 -32.30 -8.95 8.05
C GLN A 495 -30.85 -9.26 7.72
N LEU A 496 -30.32 -8.64 6.66
CA LEU A 496 -28.89 -8.61 6.36
C LEU A 496 -28.30 -7.28 6.80
N ASN A 497 -27.13 -7.31 7.43
CA ASN A 497 -26.42 -6.12 7.90
C ASN A 497 -25.11 -5.95 7.14
N VAL A 498 -24.83 -4.72 6.70
CA VAL A 498 -23.59 -4.37 6.00
C VAL A 498 -22.56 -3.86 7.00
N THR A 499 -21.35 -4.41 6.93
CA THR A 499 -20.16 -3.88 7.62
C THR A 499 -19.25 -3.21 6.60
N TYR A 500 -18.72 -2.04 6.98
CA TYR A 500 -17.87 -1.18 6.16
C TYR A 500 -16.42 -1.28 6.63
N ASN A 501 -15.46 -1.28 5.70
CA ASN A 501 -14.05 -1.27 6.05
C ASN A 501 -13.27 -0.22 5.20
N PRO A 502 -12.66 0.80 5.82
CA PRO A 502 -12.77 1.14 7.25
C PRO A 502 -14.20 1.49 7.67
N THR A 503 -14.54 1.27 8.94
CA THR A 503 -15.89 1.61 9.48
C THR A 503 -16.15 3.10 9.38
N ASP A 504 -15.13 3.92 9.63
CA ASP A 504 -15.14 5.36 9.42
C ASP A 504 -14.51 5.65 8.05
N THR A 505 -15.29 6.18 7.11
CA THR A 505 -14.88 6.43 5.72
C THR A 505 -15.34 7.80 5.25
N THR A 506 -14.66 8.33 4.24
CA THR A 506 -15.00 9.59 3.54
C THR A 506 -16.10 9.42 2.49
N GLU A 507 -16.42 8.18 2.11
CA GLU A 507 -17.38 7.83 1.05
C GLU A 507 -18.83 7.76 1.55
N ASP A 508 -19.77 7.96 0.63
CA ASP A 508 -21.20 7.74 0.89
C ASP A 508 -21.47 6.25 1.20
N LYS A 509 -22.22 5.99 2.27
CA LYS A 509 -22.62 4.66 2.74
C LYS A 509 -23.98 4.21 2.21
N THR A 510 -24.49 4.86 1.17
CA THR A 510 -25.76 4.50 0.54
C THR A 510 -25.64 3.12 -0.12
N ILE A 511 -26.48 2.17 0.34
CA ILE A 511 -26.53 0.80 -0.19
C ILE A 511 -27.65 0.65 -1.20
N ILE A 512 -27.32 0.06 -2.33
CA ILE A 512 -28.27 -0.41 -3.33
C ILE A 512 -28.38 -1.93 -3.21
N TRP A 513 -29.58 -2.40 -2.85
CA TRP A 513 -29.89 -3.82 -2.74
C TRP A 513 -30.48 -4.37 -4.03
N SER A 514 -30.13 -5.60 -4.39
CA SER A 514 -30.73 -6.31 -5.52
C SER A 514 -30.84 -7.80 -5.25
N SER A 515 -31.78 -8.45 -5.94
CA SER A 515 -31.93 -9.91 -5.98
C SER A 515 -31.83 -10.39 -7.42
N ASN A 516 -31.02 -11.41 -7.68
CA ASN A 516 -30.95 -12.00 -9.02
C ASN A 516 -32.22 -12.82 -9.38
N ASN A 517 -33.05 -13.15 -8.39
CA ASN A 517 -34.27 -13.90 -8.57
C ASN A 517 -35.35 -13.45 -7.56
N ALA A 518 -35.98 -12.32 -7.88
CA ALA A 518 -37.05 -11.73 -7.09
C ALA A 518 -38.31 -12.61 -6.98
N THR A 519 -38.45 -13.68 -7.77
CA THR A 519 -39.56 -14.63 -7.63
C THR A 519 -39.36 -15.63 -6.50
N VAL A 520 -38.10 -15.87 -6.11
CA VAL A 520 -37.71 -16.74 -4.99
C VAL A 520 -37.55 -15.92 -3.71
N ALA A 521 -36.78 -14.83 -3.76
CA ALA A 521 -36.63 -13.93 -2.62
C ALA A 521 -36.43 -12.47 -3.06
N THR A 522 -37.14 -11.56 -2.39
CA THR A 522 -37.00 -10.10 -2.58
C THR A 522 -36.16 -9.49 -1.46
N VAL A 523 -35.58 -8.32 -1.68
CA VAL A 523 -34.88 -7.54 -0.65
C VAL A 523 -35.37 -6.10 -0.70
N SER A 524 -35.62 -5.49 0.45
CA SER A 524 -36.00 -4.08 0.59
C SER A 524 -34.79 -3.15 0.67
N ASP A 525 -35.02 -1.84 0.58
CA ASP A 525 -33.97 -0.82 0.66
C ASP A 525 -33.20 -0.82 2.00
N ASN A 526 -33.81 -1.35 3.07
CA ASN A 526 -33.16 -1.53 4.37
C ASN A 526 -32.55 -2.92 4.60
N GLY A 527 -32.43 -3.77 3.55
CA GLY A 527 -31.77 -5.07 3.64
C GLY A 527 -32.61 -6.20 4.25
N VAL A 528 -33.94 -6.05 4.29
CA VAL A 528 -34.84 -7.13 4.73
C VAL A 528 -35.16 -8.03 3.54
N VAL A 529 -34.67 -9.26 3.60
CA VAL A 529 -34.96 -10.31 2.61
C VAL A 529 -36.28 -10.98 2.96
N SER A 530 -37.17 -11.15 1.98
CA SER A 530 -38.45 -11.87 2.11
C SER A 530 -38.50 -13.09 1.19
N ALA A 531 -38.81 -14.26 1.76
CA ALA A 531 -38.90 -15.52 1.02
C ALA A 531 -40.29 -15.70 0.38
N LEU A 532 -40.33 -16.03 -0.91
CA LEU A 532 -41.56 -16.14 -1.69
C LEU A 532 -41.84 -17.57 -2.17
N THR A 533 -40.96 -18.15 -2.98
CA THR A 533 -41.15 -19.48 -3.57
C THR A 533 -39.91 -20.35 -3.42
N ASN A 534 -40.10 -21.68 -3.39
CA ASN A 534 -39.01 -22.62 -3.26
C ASN A 534 -37.98 -22.45 -4.40
N GLY A 535 -36.70 -22.34 -4.06
CA GLY A 535 -35.63 -22.11 -5.02
C GLY A 535 -34.42 -21.41 -4.39
N THR A 536 -33.55 -20.86 -5.23
CA THR A 536 -32.37 -20.10 -4.78
C THR A 536 -32.34 -18.70 -5.38
N ALA A 537 -31.92 -17.72 -4.60
CA ALA A 537 -31.68 -16.34 -5.02
C ALA A 537 -30.38 -15.83 -4.38
N THR A 538 -29.63 -15.00 -5.09
CA THR A 538 -28.48 -14.28 -4.56
C THR A 538 -28.88 -12.83 -4.34
N ILE A 539 -28.72 -12.38 -3.09
CA ILE A 539 -28.94 -11.00 -2.68
C ILE A 539 -27.59 -10.27 -2.70
N THR A 540 -27.56 -9.11 -3.35
CA THR A 540 -26.35 -8.30 -3.52
C THR A 540 -26.55 -6.92 -2.90
N ALA A 541 -25.64 -6.51 -2.02
CA ALA A 541 -25.50 -5.14 -1.54
C ALA A 541 -24.37 -4.44 -2.30
N THR A 542 -24.63 -3.25 -2.84
CA THR A 542 -23.66 -2.45 -3.60
C THR A 542 -23.48 -1.08 -2.96
N CYS A 543 -22.23 -0.65 -2.79
CA CYS A 543 -21.84 0.67 -2.28
C CYS A 543 -20.79 1.26 -3.22
N GLY A 544 -21.16 2.23 -4.05
CA GLY A 544 -20.26 2.72 -5.10
C GLY A 544 -19.84 1.60 -6.07
N THR A 545 -18.54 1.30 -6.13
CA THR A 545 -17.94 0.21 -6.94
C THR A 545 -17.79 -1.11 -6.19
N LEU A 546 -18.06 -1.15 -4.88
CA LEU A 546 -17.89 -2.32 -4.03
C LEU A 546 -19.20 -3.11 -3.89
N SER A 547 -19.08 -4.43 -3.75
CA SER A 547 -20.25 -5.31 -3.57
C SER A 547 -19.99 -6.45 -2.60
N ALA A 548 -21.05 -6.91 -1.94
CA ALA A 548 -21.08 -8.12 -1.13
C ALA A 548 -22.36 -8.92 -1.40
N THR A 549 -22.29 -10.26 -1.28
CA THR A 549 -23.40 -11.15 -1.67
C THR A 549 -23.77 -12.15 -0.59
N CYS A 550 -25.05 -12.55 -0.57
CA CYS A 550 -25.60 -13.60 0.28
C CYS A 550 -26.50 -14.53 -0.53
N ASN A 551 -26.23 -15.84 -0.49
CA ASN A 551 -27.03 -16.85 -1.17
C ASN A 551 -28.20 -17.34 -0.31
N ILE A 552 -29.41 -17.09 -0.77
CA ILE A 552 -30.67 -17.44 -0.12
C ILE A 552 -31.25 -18.70 -0.76
N THR A 553 -31.50 -19.72 0.04
CA THR A 553 -32.29 -20.89 -0.36
C THR A 553 -33.65 -20.82 0.31
N VAL A 554 -34.73 -20.83 -0.47
CA VAL A 554 -36.10 -20.91 0.04
C VAL A 554 -36.59 -22.34 -0.14
N GLY A 555 -37.12 -22.93 0.94
CA GLY A 555 -37.63 -24.29 0.89
C GLY A 555 -38.55 -24.60 2.05
N ASP A 556 -39.44 -25.56 1.85
CA ASP A 556 -40.17 -26.18 2.95
C ASP A 556 -39.18 -26.94 3.84
N VAL A 557 -39.22 -26.61 5.12
CA VAL A 557 -38.44 -27.24 6.19
C VAL A 557 -39.42 -27.63 7.30
N LYS A 558 -39.41 -28.91 7.67
CA LYS A 558 -40.16 -29.41 8.81
C LYS A 558 -39.31 -29.12 10.07
N LEU A 559 -39.76 -28.19 10.90
CA LEU A 559 -39.03 -27.85 12.13
C LEU A 559 -38.94 -29.08 13.05
N GLY A 560 -37.75 -29.32 13.60
CA GLY A 560 -37.40 -30.48 14.40
C GLY A 560 -36.88 -31.69 13.62
N ASP A 561 -37.07 -31.75 12.29
CA ASP A 561 -36.55 -32.82 11.42
C ASP A 561 -35.16 -32.43 10.90
N VAL A 562 -34.16 -32.60 11.76
CA VAL A 562 -32.77 -32.18 11.52
C VAL A 562 -32.06 -33.16 10.59
N THR A 563 -32.43 -34.44 10.66
CA THR A 563 -31.89 -35.51 9.81
C THR A 563 -32.48 -35.52 8.41
N LEU A 564 -33.55 -34.74 8.17
CA LEU A 564 -34.26 -34.59 6.90
C LEU A 564 -34.87 -35.91 6.40
N ASP A 565 -35.30 -36.76 7.31
CA ASP A 565 -35.89 -38.07 7.03
C ASP A 565 -37.43 -38.06 7.11
N ASN A 566 -38.03 -36.88 7.33
CA ASN A 566 -39.46 -36.63 7.58
C ASN A 566 -39.99 -37.15 8.91
N ALA A 567 -39.15 -37.64 9.82
CA ALA A 567 -39.48 -37.90 11.22
C ALA A 567 -39.00 -36.75 12.10
N VAL A 568 -39.61 -36.60 13.28
CA VAL A 568 -39.04 -35.77 14.36
C VAL A 568 -38.85 -36.70 15.53
N ASP A 569 -37.62 -37.16 15.73
CA ASP A 569 -37.28 -38.19 16.68
C ASP A 569 -35.93 -37.96 17.37
N ILE A 570 -35.46 -38.98 18.09
CA ILE A 570 -34.25 -38.87 18.90
C ILE A 570 -32.98 -38.65 18.07
N PHE A 571 -32.96 -39.06 16.80
CA PHE A 571 -31.81 -38.88 15.92
C PHE A 571 -31.60 -37.41 15.56
N ASP A 572 -32.67 -36.61 15.49
CA ASP A 572 -32.58 -35.16 15.27
C ASP A 572 -31.91 -34.45 16.46
N ILE A 573 -32.25 -34.85 17.69
CA ILE A 573 -31.61 -34.35 18.91
C ILE A 573 -30.12 -34.70 18.92
N LEU A 574 -29.77 -35.93 18.54
CA LEU A 574 -28.38 -36.39 18.51
C LEU A 574 -27.56 -35.57 17.52
N GLU A 575 -28.13 -35.18 16.39
CA GLU A 575 -27.43 -34.38 15.37
C GLU A 575 -27.22 -32.93 15.83
N ILE A 576 -28.17 -32.32 16.53
CA ILE A 576 -27.98 -31.02 17.18
C ILE A 576 -26.88 -31.11 18.26
N GLN A 577 -26.90 -32.15 19.10
CA GLN A 577 -25.88 -32.36 20.12
C GLN A 577 -24.48 -32.49 19.52
N ARG A 578 -24.35 -33.23 18.42
CA ARG A 578 -23.07 -33.36 17.69
C ARG A 578 -22.59 -32.02 17.15
N SER A 579 -23.49 -31.19 16.66
CA SER A 579 -23.18 -29.85 16.18
C SER A 579 -22.72 -28.92 17.31
N ILE A 580 -23.41 -28.94 18.47
CA ILE A 580 -23.03 -28.15 19.66
C ILE A 580 -21.65 -28.61 20.19
N LEU A 581 -21.37 -29.91 20.15
CA LEU A 581 -20.09 -30.49 20.56
C LEU A 581 -18.98 -30.35 19.50
N GLY A 582 -19.27 -29.75 18.32
CA GLY A 582 -18.30 -29.53 17.24
C GLY A 582 -17.88 -30.81 16.49
N THR A 583 -18.64 -31.89 16.65
CA THR A 583 -18.37 -33.19 15.99
C THR A 583 -19.11 -33.35 14.65
N SER A 584 -20.09 -32.49 14.37
CA SER A 584 -20.71 -32.32 13.05
C SER A 584 -20.98 -30.82 12.80
N VAL A 585 -21.30 -30.45 11.56
CA VAL A 585 -21.66 -29.07 11.19
C VAL A 585 -23.02 -29.11 10.50
N LEU A 586 -24.02 -28.51 11.12
CA LEU A 586 -25.34 -28.32 10.50
C LEU A 586 -25.26 -27.21 9.45
N THR A 587 -25.83 -27.46 8.26
CA THR A 587 -25.91 -26.50 7.17
C THR A 587 -27.28 -26.57 6.48
N GLY A 588 -27.62 -25.53 5.71
CA GLY A 588 -28.83 -25.52 4.87
C GLY A 588 -30.12 -25.82 5.65
N LYS A 589 -30.95 -26.72 5.10
CA LYS A 589 -32.24 -27.11 5.70
C LYS A 589 -32.12 -27.73 7.08
N ALA A 590 -31.06 -28.49 7.35
CA ALA A 590 -30.86 -29.13 8.65
C ALA A 590 -30.59 -28.10 9.75
N LEU A 591 -29.83 -27.04 9.44
CA LEU A 591 -29.62 -25.92 10.35
C LEU A 591 -30.94 -25.17 10.63
N THR A 592 -31.75 -24.92 9.59
CA THR A 592 -33.06 -24.29 9.73
C THR A 592 -34.05 -25.18 10.51
N ALA A 593 -34.01 -26.49 10.32
CA ALA A 593 -34.86 -27.44 11.05
C ALA A 593 -34.49 -27.51 12.54
N ALA A 594 -33.22 -27.27 12.87
CA ALA A 594 -32.69 -27.31 14.22
C ALA A 594 -33.07 -26.10 15.07
N ASP A 595 -33.19 -24.89 14.50
CA ASP A 595 -33.62 -23.67 15.21
C ASP A 595 -35.17 -23.66 15.38
N VAL A 596 -35.67 -24.54 16.24
CA VAL A 596 -37.11 -24.66 16.51
C VAL A 596 -37.62 -23.55 17.42
N THR A 597 -36.74 -22.89 18.17
CA THR A 597 -37.08 -21.73 19.01
C THR A 597 -37.14 -20.42 18.22
N ARG A 598 -36.60 -20.41 17.00
CA ARG A 598 -36.56 -19.28 16.05
C ARG A 598 -35.82 -18.07 16.60
N ASP A 599 -34.80 -18.32 17.42
CA ASP A 599 -34.00 -17.29 18.06
C ASP A 599 -32.65 -17.09 17.37
N ILE A 600 -32.51 -17.64 16.16
CA ILE A 600 -31.32 -17.64 15.28
C ILE A 600 -30.10 -18.37 15.85
N LYS A 601 -30.25 -19.07 16.98
CA LYS A 601 -29.22 -19.93 17.57
C LYS A 601 -29.71 -21.37 17.55
N VAL A 602 -28.76 -22.29 17.49
CA VAL A 602 -29.04 -23.72 17.67
C VAL A 602 -28.34 -24.13 18.96
N ASP A 603 -29.11 -24.33 20.02
CA ASP A 603 -28.58 -24.61 21.34
C ASP A 603 -29.42 -25.65 22.11
N ILE A 604 -29.18 -25.72 23.43
CA ILE A 604 -29.84 -26.69 24.30
C ILE A 604 -31.35 -26.46 24.39
N PHE A 605 -31.85 -25.24 24.17
CA PHE A 605 -33.27 -24.93 24.22
C PHE A 605 -34.03 -25.53 23.04
N ASP A 606 -33.40 -25.61 21.86
CA ASP A 606 -33.94 -26.30 20.70
C ASP A 606 -34.04 -27.81 20.93
N ILE A 607 -32.98 -28.41 21.50
CA ILE A 607 -32.99 -29.82 21.93
C ILE A 607 -34.16 -30.08 22.89
N LEU A 608 -34.36 -29.21 23.87
CA LEU A 608 -35.43 -29.37 24.86
C LEU A 608 -36.82 -29.25 24.20
N ALA A 609 -36.99 -28.38 23.22
CA ALA A 609 -38.24 -28.23 22.48
C ALA A 609 -38.56 -29.49 21.62
N ILE A 610 -37.57 -30.03 20.90
CA ILE A 610 -37.70 -31.29 20.15
C ILE A 610 -37.98 -32.45 21.10
N GLN A 611 -37.31 -32.50 22.25
CA GLN A 611 -37.55 -33.54 23.25
C GLN A 611 -38.98 -33.50 23.79
N ARG A 612 -39.51 -32.31 24.11
CA ARG A 612 -40.91 -32.16 24.53
C ARG A 612 -41.89 -32.57 23.44
N HIS A 613 -41.54 -32.31 22.18
CA HIS A 613 -42.33 -32.75 21.04
C HIS A 613 -42.42 -34.26 20.91
N ILE A 614 -41.28 -34.95 20.95
CA ILE A 614 -41.22 -36.42 20.89
C ILE A 614 -41.98 -37.06 22.05
N LEU A 615 -41.97 -36.42 23.22
CA LEU A 615 -42.68 -36.89 24.41
C LEU A 615 -44.19 -36.57 24.39
N GLY A 616 -44.69 -35.87 23.35
CA GLY A 616 -46.10 -35.48 23.22
C GLY A 616 -46.53 -34.41 24.22
N VAL A 617 -45.57 -33.68 24.80
CA VAL A 617 -45.82 -32.62 25.79
C VAL A 617 -46.12 -31.28 25.10
N GLU A 618 -45.53 -31.03 23.93
CA GLU A 618 -45.67 -29.79 23.17
C GLU A 618 -45.62 -30.05 21.65
N VAL A 619 -46.21 -29.20 20.82
CA VAL A 619 -46.13 -29.33 19.35
C VAL A 619 -45.23 -28.23 18.81
N ILE A 620 -44.17 -28.60 18.07
CA ILE A 620 -43.35 -27.65 17.32
C ILE A 620 -44.21 -27.06 16.20
N LYS A 621 -44.27 -25.73 16.10
CA LYS A 621 -45.13 -24.99 15.18
C LYS A 621 -44.36 -24.29 14.07
#